data_AF-H2ASY8-F1
#
_entry.id   AF-H2ASY8-F1
#
_cell.length_a   1.000
_cell.length_b   1.000
_cell.length_c   1.000
_cell.angle_alpha   90.00
_cell.angle_beta   90.00
_cell.angle_gamma   90.00
#
_symmetry.space_group_name_H-M   'P 1'
#
loop_
_entity.id
_entity.type
_entity.pdbx_description
1 polymer ?
#
loop_
_entity_poly.entity_id
_entity_poly.type
_entity_poly.pdbx_seq_one_letter_code
_entity_poly.pdbx_strand_id
1 'polypeptide(L)'
;MHYYRLIVFTIILFSVVTCYGEHVADSTERQHAELSKAALSNDMLQIYSSKLCMDNSMLTINHLHTVLYPKLGTLEYNIDGNVTLQEKVILKTVISVYGLAIISRQIDLCSLNQKGICPLRPGRIDIKGTYKIPQNVIEKIPKPIFVIPNLDLEVDFLLYNHGDTELLKELACVQVHVTNNKTVTNVYAFWITAALSISILLASIYALCWGYTLTNTYLLFTVYTLFAHIQGTAMLRMLTLPIISSMVQSWIINYQWSLGTIPSRYVQGVADWYVLATSTYPFNHMEAASFINPERYRLSSDETLNVKAEEIDTNKITLMASETMKYLGAHRYAFREDFISSNIFVTSIITLASLIVVTLIFLNAVIISINIMIKIPHNSKFNYIGFLGRNYTRIIKANLFRVLLILFPPIVLISVSEFNCKSSPALLVDAVVIFAIALLLLLYAVYRLFIQARKSKRTYGTVKYSLFVDDQFVAKYGLLFLQFKSSCYWWLLVQVVYGFAKPFSISMSLFNGKLGVTALFVTELIYSLCSYIFQPYISHRMNQVHFLVHGVTVLHLFFFFFLLTLSRHLKS
;
A
#
# COMPACT_ATOMS: atom_id res chain seq x y z
N MET A 1 40.65 -3.20 -0.24
CA MET A 1 40.28 -3.04 -1.67
C MET A 1 38.99 -3.77 -2.09
N HIS A 2 38.73 -5.02 -1.70
CA HIS A 2 37.54 -5.76 -2.19
C HIS A 2 36.18 -5.30 -1.65
N TYR A 3 36.11 -4.78 -0.42
CA TYR A 3 34.90 -4.12 0.10
C TYR A 3 34.52 -2.88 -0.71
N TYR A 4 35.51 -2.12 -1.17
CA TYR A 4 35.31 -0.93 -2.00
C TYR A 4 34.71 -1.29 -3.36
N ARG A 5 35.12 -2.43 -3.96
CA ARG A 5 34.57 -2.90 -5.24
C ARG A 5 33.12 -3.36 -5.14
N LEU A 6 32.73 -3.99 -4.03
CA LEU A 6 31.34 -4.39 -3.79
C LEU A 6 30.44 -3.16 -3.60
N ILE A 7 30.93 -2.16 -2.84
CA ILE A 7 30.24 -0.88 -2.61
C ILE A 7 30.08 -0.10 -3.93
N VAL A 8 31.15 0.01 -4.73
CA VAL A 8 31.11 0.67 -6.04
C VAL A 8 30.15 -0.04 -6.99
N PHE A 9 30.11 -1.38 -7.00
CA PHE A 9 29.16 -2.14 -7.82
C PHE A 9 27.71 -1.91 -7.38
N THR A 10 27.41 -1.87 -6.07
CA THR A 10 26.08 -1.52 -5.56
C THR A 10 25.69 -0.07 -5.85
N ILE A 11 26.64 0.87 -5.84
CA ILE A 11 26.41 2.27 -6.21
C ILE A 11 26.07 2.37 -7.70
N ILE A 12 26.83 1.70 -8.57
CA ILE A 12 26.58 1.70 -10.03
C ILE A 12 25.22 1.06 -10.34
N LEU A 13 24.86 -0.05 -9.69
CA LEU A 13 23.55 -0.69 -9.87
C LEU A 13 22.42 0.22 -9.39
N PHE A 14 22.62 0.91 -8.25
CA PHE A 14 21.68 1.90 -7.73
C PHE A 14 21.51 3.08 -8.71
N SER A 15 22.59 3.62 -9.27
CA SER A 15 22.57 4.70 -10.26
C SER A 15 21.86 4.31 -11.56
N VAL A 16 22.05 3.08 -12.04
CA VAL A 16 21.38 2.58 -13.25
C VAL A 16 19.87 2.41 -13.02
N VAL A 17 19.47 1.91 -11.86
CA VAL A 17 18.04 1.75 -11.51
C VAL A 17 17.36 3.10 -11.26
N THR A 18 18.05 4.07 -10.66
CA THR A 18 17.51 5.43 -10.49
C THR A 18 17.35 6.17 -11.82
N CYS A 19 18.31 6.06 -12.75
CA CYS A 19 18.16 6.64 -14.10
C CYS A 19 17.01 6.00 -14.89
N TYR A 20 16.76 4.70 -14.72
CA TYR A 20 15.64 4.04 -15.38
C TYR A 20 14.28 4.47 -14.79
N GLY A 21 14.22 4.74 -13.48
CA GLY A 21 13.04 5.33 -12.84
C GLY A 21 12.75 6.75 -13.31
N GLU A 22 13.79 7.53 -13.59
CA GLU A 22 13.70 8.91 -14.11
C GLU A 22 13.09 8.96 -15.52
N HIS A 23 13.46 8.01 -16.39
CA HIS A 23 12.92 7.90 -17.74
C HIS A 23 11.44 7.46 -17.80
N VAL A 24 10.97 6.69 -16.80
CA VAL A 24 9.56 6.30 -16.68
C VAL A 24 8.72 7.43 -16.09
N ALA A 25 9.26 8.18 -15.12
CA ALA A 25 8.59 9.35 -14.52
C ALA A 25 8.40 10.51 -15.52
N ASP A 26 9.39 10.75 -16.40
CA ASP A 26 9.37 11.81 -17.44
C ASP A 26 8.30 11.57 -18.53
N SER A 27 7.76 10.34 -18.65
CA SER A 27 6.68 10.05 -19.59
C SER A 27 5.28 10.46 -19.10
N THR A 28 5.11 10.63 -17.78
CA THR A 28 3.84 11.03 -17.14
C THR A 28 3.71 12.53 -16.90
N GLU A 29 4.81 13.29 -16.97
CA GLU A 29 4.83 14.70 -16.56
C GLU A 29 4.62 15.71 -17.71
N ARG A 30 4.50 15.24 -18.96
CA ARG A 30 4.41 16.12 -20.14
C ARG A 30 3.01 16.63 -20.51
N GLN A 31 1.95 16.29 -19.76
CA GLN A 31 0.58 16.74 -20.07
C GLN A 31 0.05 17.92 -19.24
N HIS A 32 0.80 18.45 -18.26
CA HIS A 32 0.32 19.54 -17.39
C HIS A 32 1.17 20.82 -17.40
N ALA A 33 2.13 20.95 -18.32
CA ALA A 33 3.16 21.99 -18.25
C ALA A 33 2.75 23.40 -18.75
N GLU A 34 1.57 23.62 -19.35
CA GLU A 34 1.26 24.91 -20.01
C GLU A 34 0.32 25.88 -19.26
N LEU A 35 -0.15 25.58 -18.05
CA LEU A 35 -0.96 26.53 -17.24
C LEU A 35 -0.26 27.05 -15.97
N SER A 36 1.06 26.99 -15.92
CA SER A 36 1.86 27.11 -14.68
C SER A 36 2.49 28.48 -14.39
N LYS A 37 2.31 29.52 -15.22
CA LYS A 37 3.03 30.80 -15.01
C LYS A 37 2.35 31.83 -14.11
N ALA A 38 1.12 31.59 -13.66
CA ALA A 38 0.44 32.41 -12.63
C ALA A 38 0.18 31.65 -11.30
N ALA A 39 0.38 30.32 -11.28
CA ALA A 39 0.11 29.44 -10.15
C ALA A 39 1.29 29.28 -9.17
N LEU A 40 2.29 30.16 -9.21
CA LEU A 40 3.48 30.12 -8.35
C LEU A 40 3.22 30.69 -6.94
N SER A 41 2.14 30.26 -6.30
CA SER A 41 1.98 30.39 -4.85
C SER A 41 1.85 28.99 -4.27
N ASN A 42 2.92 28.50 -3.63
CA ASN A 42 2.99 27.22 -2.92
C ASN A 42 1.94 27.03 -1.79
N ASP A 43 1.10 28.04 -1.56
CA ASP A 43 0.04 28.06 -0.57
C ASP A 43 -1.27 28.39 -1.29
N MET A 44 -2.07 27.35 -1.55
CA MET A 44 -3.43 27.45 -2.09
C MET A 44 -4.31 26.39 -1.43
N LEU A 45 -5.61 26.65 -1.31
CA LEU A 45 -6.59 25.65 -0.90
C LEU A 45 -7.62 25.49 -2.01
N GLN A 46 -7.96 24.25 -2.30
CA GLN A 46 -8.78 23.90 -3.45
C GLN A 46 -9.86 22.90 -3.04
N ILE A 47 -11.02 23.09 -3.66
CA ILE A 47 -12.16 22.18 -3.61
C ILE A 47 -12.49 21.85 -5.06
N TYR A 48 -12.52 20.57 -5.40
CA TYR A 48 -12.72 20.06 -6.77
C TYR A 48 -13.98 19.24 -6.92
N SER A 49 -14.51 18.72 -5.82
CA SER A 49 -15.66 17.84 -5.83
C SER A 49 -16.49 18.02 -4.58
N SER A 50 -17.76 17.67 -4.71
CA SER A 50 -18.75 17.66 -3.65
C SER A 50 -19.46 16.32 -3.64
N LYS A 51 -19.81 15.84 -2.46
CA LYS A 51 -20.62 14.65 -2.25
C LYS A 51 -21.93 15.05 -1.59
N LEU A 52 -23.02 14.38 -1.95
CA LEU A 52 -24.27 14.45 -1.20
C LEU A 52 -24.17 13.56 0.04
N CYS A 53 -24.44 14.12 1.21
CA CYS A 53 -24.46 13.38 2.48
C CYS A 53 -25.87 12.94 2.90
N MET A 54 -26.87 13.15 2.04
CA MET A 54 -28.27 12.76 2.23
C MET A 54 -28.86 12.28 0.89
N ASP A 55 -29.64 11.19 0.92
CA ASP A 55 -30.18 10.56 -0.30
C ASP A 55 -31.24 11.41 -1.01
N ASN A 56 -32.08 12.14 -0.26
CA ASN A 56 -33.14 13.02 -0.79
C ASN A 56 -32.79 14.50 -0.67
N SER A 57 -31.54 14.87 -1.01
CA SER A 57 -31.08 16.26 -0.92
C SER A 57 -31.79 17.14 -1.97
N MET A 58 -32.44 18.23 -1.52
CA MET A 58 -33.10 19.21 -2.41
C MET A 58 -32.14 20.20 -3.09
N LEU A 59 -30.84 20.07 -2.79
CA LEU A 59 -29.75 20.77 -3.44
C LEU A 59 -28.77 19.72 -3.97
N THR A 60 -28.47 19.79 -5.27
CA THR A 60 -27.43 18.98 -5.89
C THR A 60 -26.37 19.88 -6.50
N ILE A 61 -25.09 19.49 -6.36
CA ILE A 61 -23.96 20.19 -6.98
C ILE A 61 -23.32 19.24 -7.98
N ASN A 62 -23.32 19.64 -9.24
CA ASN A 62 -22.79 18.85 -10.35
C ASN A 62 -21.30 19.14 -10.57
N HIS A 63 -20.92 20.41 -10.43
CA HIS A 63 -19.53 20.83 -10.56
C HIS A 63 -19.19 21.88 -9.50
N LEU A 64 -18.11 21.63 -8.75
CA LEU A 64 -17.63 22.52 -7.72
C LEU A 64 -16.13 22.71 -7.86
N HIS A 65 -15.71 23.88 -8.31
CA HIS A 65 -14.30 24.25 -8.33
C HIS A 65 -14.11 25.57 -7.58
N THR A 66 -13.43 25.52 -6.44
CA THR A 66 -13.14 26.71 -5.63
C THR A 66 -11.68 26.73 -5.24
N VAL A 67 -11.00 27.86 -5.47
CA VAL A 67 -9.59 28.03 -5.19
C VAL A 67 -9.37 29.29 -4.35
N LEU A 68 -8.76 29.13 -3.19
CA LEU A 68 -8.34 30.22 -2.32
C LEU A 68 -6.85 30.49 -2.51
N TYR A 69 -6.53 31.72 -2.91
CA TYR A 69 -5.18 32.27 -2.95
C TYR A 69 -4.95 33.18 -1.73
N PRO A 70 -4.42 32.65 -0.61
CA PRO A 70 -4.28 33.40 0.65
C PRO A 70 -3.42 34.66 0.51
N LYS A 71 -2.33 34.61 -0.28
CA LYS A 71 -1.43 35.76 -0.48
C LYS A 71 -2.09 36.91 -1.24
N LEU A 72 -2.97 36.59 -2.18
CA LEU A 72 -3.73 37.56 -2.98
C LEU A 72 -5.06 37.94 -2.32
N GLY A 73 -5.43 37.26 -1.23
CA GLY A 73 -6.74 37.34 -0.60
C GLY A 73 -7.90 37.14 -1.57
N THR A 74 -7.71 36.30 -2.58
CA THR A 74 -8.69 36.11 -3.66
C THR A 74 -9.23 34.69 -3.62
N LEU A 75 -10.56 34.57 -3.63
CA LEU A 75 -11.31 33.33 -3.73
C LEU A 75 -11.92 33.27 -5.13
N GLU A 76 -11.47 32.34 -5.94
CA GLU A 76 -12.07 32.01 -7.21
C GLU A 76 -13.06 30.86 -7.00
N TYR A 77 -14.27 30.99 -7.54
CA TYR A 77 -15.31 29.97 -7.40
C TYR A 77 -16.07 29.79 -8.71
N ASN A 78 -16.36 28.53 -9.01
CA ASN A 78 -17.13 28.07 -10.15
C ASN A 78 -18.03 26.92 -9.65
N ILE A 79 -19.32 27.23 -9.49
CA ILE A 79 -20.30 26.34 -8.88
C ILE A 79 -21.44 26.15 -9.88
N ASP A 80 -21.70 24.90 -10.25
CA ASP A 80 -22.83 24.47 -11.06
C ASP A 80 -23.64 23.44 -10.27
N GLY A 81 -24.94 23.68 -10.12
CA GLY A 81 -25.83 22.84 -9.34
C GLY A 81 -27.30 23.05 -9.67
N ASN A 82 -28.16 22.25 -9.06
CA ASN A 82 -29.60 22.36 -9.22
C ASN A 82 -30.28 22.44 -7.85
N VAL A 83 -31.28 23.31 -7.75
CA VAL A 83 -32.08 23.50 -6.54
C VAL A 83 -33.53 23.17 -6.85
N THR A 84 -34.16 22.41 -5.96
CA THR A 84 -35.60 22.09 -6.07
C THR A 84 -36.43 22.75 -4.98
N LEU A 85 -35.81 23.38 -3.98
CA LEU A 85 -36.50 24.01 -2.85
C LEU A 85 -36.81 25.50 -3.08
N GLN A 86 -37.94 25.95 -2.54
CA GLN A 86 -38.39 27.35 -2.60
C GLN A 86 -38.65 27.93 -1.19
N GLU A 87 -37.61 27.96 -0.36
CA GLU A 87 -37.74 28.37 1.05
C GLU A 87 -36.63 29.36 1.46
N LYS A 88 -36.86 30.04 2.59
CA LYS A 88 -35.80 30.76 3.31
C LYS A 88 -35.02 29.73 4.10
N VAL A 89 -33.69 29.74 3.98
CA VAL A 89 -32.85 28.69 4.55
C VAL A 89 -31.76 29.23 5.46
N ILE A 90 -31.44 28.44 6.48
CA ILE A 90 -30.29 28.62 7.36
C ILE A 90 -29.21 27.63 6.92
N LEU A 91 -27.99 28.12 6.74
CA LEU A 91 -26.82 27.31 6.43
C LEU A 91 -26.02 27.03 7.70
N LYS A 92 -25.89 25.77 8.07
CA LYS A 92 -24.97 25.31 9.10
C LYS A 92 -23.76 24.68 8.43
N THR A 93 -22.59 25.19 8.74
CA THR A 93 -21.30 24.71 8.25
C THR A 93 -20.57 23.99 9.38
N VAL A 94 -20.27 22.71 9.19
CA VAL A 94 -19.47 21.91 10.12
C VAL A 94 -18.13 21.62 9.46
N ILE A 95 -17.04 22.02 10.10
CA ILE A 95 -15.68 21.79 9.63
C ILE A 95 -15.07 20.66 10.44
N SER A 96 -14.76 19.58 9.75
CA SER A 96 -14.17 18.36 10.31
C SER A 96 -12.74 18.20 9.81
N VAL A 97 -11.81 17.91 10.72
CA VAL A 97 -10.39 17.67 10.40
C VAL A 97 -10.00 16.29 10.89
N TYR A 98 -9.51 15.44 9.99
CA TYR A 98 -9.23 14.02 10.27
C TYR A 98 -10.40 13.30 10.97
N GLY A 99 -11.64 13.62 10.57
CA GLY A 99 -12.87 13.05 11.13
C GLY A 99 -13.31 13.61 12.48
N LEU A 100 -12.67 14.66 13.00
CA LEU A 100 -13.09 15.37 14.22
C LEU A 100 -13.68 16.73 13.87
N ALA A 101 -14.95 16.95 14.23
CA ALA A 101 -15.60 18.26 14.06
C ALA A 101 -14.99 19.30 15.00
N ILE A 102 -14.39 20.35 14.44
CA ILE A 102 -13.70 21.40 15.21
C ILE A 102 -14.54 22.67 15.30
N ILE A 103 -15.19 23.06 14.21
CA ILE A 103 -15.93 24.32 14.11
C ILE A 103 -17.32 24.05 13.56
N SER A 104 -18.34 24.52 14.26
CA SER A 104 -19.71 24.59 13.75
C SER A 104 -20.14 26.05 13.73
N ARG A 105 -20.56 26.55 12.57
CA ARG A 105 -21.10 27.91 12.42
C ARG A 105 -22.43 27.85 11.71
N GLN A 106 -23.34 28.73 12.11
CA GLN A 106 -24.63 28.91 11.47
C GLN A 106 -24.73 30.33 10.91
N ILE A 107 -25.21 30.43 9.68
CA ILE A 107 -25.40 31.70 8.99
C ILE A 107 -26.77 31.65 8.34
N ASP A 108 -27.60 32.66 8.62
CA ASP A 108 -28.84 32.86 7.89
C ASP A 108 -28.52 33.44 6.51
N LEU A 109 -28.79 32.68 5.44
CA LEU A 109 -28.49 33.11 4.07
C LEU A 109 -29.30 34.35 3.66
N CYS A 110 -30.44 34.58 4.28
CA CYS A 110 -31.28 35.76 4.02
C CYS A 110 -30.70 37.05 4.63
N SER A 111 -29.86 36.94 5.66
CA SER A 111 -29.19 38.10 6.28
C SER A 111 -28.13 38.74 5.38
N LEU A 112 -27.65 38.02 4.35
CA LEU A 112 -26.61 38.48 3.43
C LEU A 112 -27.12 39.46 2.36
N ASN A 113 -28.44 39.66 2.25
CA ASN A 113 -29.11 40.59 1.32
C ASN A 113 -28.60 40.54 -0.15
N GLN A 114 -28.24 39.34 -0.61
CA GLN A 114 -27.74 39.06 -1.96
C GLN A 114 -28.88 38.56 -2.85
N LYS A 115 -29.06 39.17 -4.03
CA LYS A 115 -30.08 38.77 -5.01
C LYS A 115 -29.75 37.36 -5.54
N GLY A 116 -30.69 36.43 -5.43
CA GLY A 116 -30.55 35.05 -5.92
C GLY A 116 -30.19 34.00 -4.85
N ILE A 117 -29.80 34.42 -3.64
CA ILE A 117 -29.49 33.52 -2.52
C ILE A 117 -30.68 33.38 -1.56
N CYS A 118 -31.52 34.42 -1.42
CA CYS A 118 -32.75 34.34 -0.64
C CYS A 118 -33.93 35.10 -1.28
N PRO A 119 -35.14 34.50 -1.36
CA PRO A 119 -35.39 33.07 -1.15
C PRO A 119 -34.70 32.24 -2.22
N LEU A 120 -34.26 31.03 -1.88
CA LEU A 120 -33.81 30.09 -2.90
C LEU A 120 -34.98 29.79 -3.82
N ARG A 121 -34.72 29.78 -5.13
CA ARG A 121 -35.74 29.47 -6.15
C ARG A 121 -35.33 28.19 -6.85
N PRO A 122 -36.31 27.35 -7.22
CA PRO A 122 -36.01 26.15 -7.96
C PRO A 122 -35.43 26.50 -9.33
N GLY A 123 -34.39 25.78 -9.73
CA GLY A 123 -33.68 26.02 -10.98
C GLY A 123 -32.18 25.73 -10.89
N ARG A 124 -31.52 25.85 -12.04
CA ARG A 124 -30.06 25.66 -12.14
C ARG A 124 -29.32 26.89 -11.60
N ILE A 125 -28.31 26.62 -10.80
CA ILE A 125 -27.33 27.59 -10.31
C ILE A 125 -26.07 27.42 -11.14
N ASP A 126 -25.65 28.46 -11.86
CA ASP A 126 -24.31 28.55 -12.48
C ASP A 126 -23.70 29.88 -12.05
N ILE A 127 -22.79 29.84 -11.07
CA ILE A 127 -22.14 31.03 -10.54
C ILE A 127 -20.63 30.89 -10.68
N LYS A 128 -20.05 31.83 -11.41
CA LYS A 128 -18.61 31.92 -11.67
C LYS A 128 -18.13 33.32 -11.31
N GLY A 129 -17.04 33.41 -10.56
CA GLY A 129 -16.50 34.70 -10.19
C GLY A 129 -15.28 34.63 -9.30
N THR A 130 -14.80 35.81 -8.95
CA THR A 130 -13.73 36.01 -7.96
C THR A 130 -14.23 36.93 -6.86
N TYR A 131 -13.87 36.63 -5.63
CA TYR A 131 -14.23 37.40 -4.45
C TYR A 131 -12.98 37.73 -3.64
N LYS A 132 -12.80 39.01 -3.30
CA LYS A 132 -11.69 39.44 -2.45
C LYS A 132 -12.07 39.27 -0.99
N ILE A 133 -11.42 38.34 -0.30
CA ILE A 133 -11.63 38.07 1.12
C ILE A 133 -10.86 39.11 1.95
N PRO A 134 -11.49 39.74 2.95
CA PRO A 134 -10.79 40.64 3.86
C PRO A 134 -9.69 39.91 4.64
N GLN A 135 -8.52 40.55 4.78
CA GLN A 135 -7.33 39.93 5.39
C GLN A 135 -7.57 39.40 6.82
N ASN A 136 -8.44 40.03 7.61
CA ASN A 136 -8.83 39.58 8.96
C ASN A 136 -9.40 38.14 8.98
N VAL A 137 -10.08 37.70 7.91
CA VAL A 137 -10.60 36.32 7.82
C VAL A 137 -9.48 35.35 7.44
N ILE A 138 -8.58 35.76 6.56
CA ILE A 138 -7.45 34.94 6.10
C ILE A 138 -6.46 34.67 7.24
N GLU A 139 -6.19 35.68 8.07
CA GLU A 139 -5.30 35.56 9.23
C GLU A 139 -5.81 34.58 10.30
N LYS A 140 -7.13 34.34 10.35
CA LYS A 140 -7.74 33.35 11.25
C LYS A 140 -7.60 31.92 10.75
N ILE A 141 -7.20 31.70 9.49
CA ILE A 141 -6.98 30.37 8.95
C ILE A 141 -5.68 29.80 9.55
N PRO A 142 -5.73 28.63 10.20
CA PRO A 142 -4.53 28.02 10.77
C PRO A 142 -3.46 27.77 9.69
N LYS A 143 -2.26 28.35 9.90
CA LYS A 143 -1.09 28.16 9.01
C LYS A 143 -0.75 26.69 8.69
N PRO A 144 -0.92 25.71 9.60
CA PRO A 144 -0.58 24.31 9.31
C PRO A 144 -1.35 23.71 8.13
N ILE A 145 -2.57 24.20 7.83
CA ILE A 145 -3.42 23.69 6.74
C ILE A 145 -2.73 23.83 5.37
N PHE A 146 -1.89 24.84 5.18
CA PHE A 146 -1.15 25.06 3.94
C PHE A 146 0.11 24.19 3.84
N VAL A 147 0.61 23.62 4.94
CA VAL A 147 1.89 22.89 4.98
C VAL A 147 1.69 21.38 5.09
N ILE A 148 0.66 20.93 5.83
CA ILE A 148 0.44 19.51 6.09
C ILE A 148 0.05 18.80 4.79
N PRO A 149 0.84 17.80 4.32
CA PRO A 149 0.53 17.06 3.11
C PRO A 149 -0.65 16.10 3.32
N ASN A 150 -1.42 15.85 2.26
CA ASN A 150 -2.64 15.05 2.29
C ASN A 150 -3.58 15.47 3.42
N LEU A 151 -3.83 16.78 3.50
CA LEU A 151 -4.79 17.36 4.44
C LEU A 151 -6.15 16.67 4.30
N ASP A 152 -6.67 16.19 5.44
CA ASP A 152 -8.02 15.61 5.55
C ASP A 152 -8.95 16.64 6.20
N LEU A 153 -9.40 17.60 5.40
CA LEU A 153 -10.29 18.66 5.81
C LEU A 153 -11.62 18.52 5.06
N GLU A 154 -12.66 18.21 5.81
CA GLU A 154 -14.01 18.02 5.32
C GLU A 154 -14.88 19.17 5.81
N VAL A 155 -15.74 19.70 4.93
CA VAL A 155 -16.69 20.74 5.28
C VAL A 155 -18.08 20.28 4.87
N ASP A 156 -18.96 20.16 5.85
CA ASP A 156 -20.35 19.77 5.65
C ASP A 156 -21.23 21.03 5.64
N PHE A 157 -21.96 21.22 4.54
CA PHE A 157 -22.95 22.27 4.36
C PHE A 157 -24.34 21.68 4.53
N LEU A 158 -24.95 21.97 5.68
CA LEU A 158 -26.27 21.51 6.08
C LEU A 158 -27.28 22.65 5.93
N LEU A 159 -28.34 22.43 5.16
CA LEU A 159 -29.40 23.41 4.95
C LEU A 159 -30.64 23.04 5.77
N TYR A 160 -31.16 24.02 6.50
CA TYR A 160 -32.37 23.92 7.29
C TYR A 160 -33.36 25.00 6.88
N ASN A 161 -34.64 24.77 7.13
CA ASN A 161 -35.66 25.80 6.95
C ASN A 161 -35.47 26.89 8.02
N HIS A 162 -35.64 28.15 7.63
CA HIS A 162 -35.63 29.29 8.57
C HIS A 162 -36.69 29.18 9.69
N GLY A 163 -37.81 28.48 9.44
CA GLY A 163 -38.84 28.22 10.45
C GLY A 163 -38.49 27.13 11.47
N ASP A 164 -37.43 26.35 11.25
CA ASP A 164 -36.99 25.26 12.14
C ASP A 164 -35.84 25.76 13.04
N THR A 165 -36.18 26.32 14.20
CA THR A 165 -35.21 26.81 15.19
C THR A 165 -34.46 25.70 15.91
N GLU A 166 -34.99 24.47 15.90
CA GLU A 166 -34.38 23.31 16.56
C GLU A 166 -33.48 22.50 15.60
N LEU A 167 -33.42 22.87 14.31
CA LEU A 167 -32.59 22.24 13.28
C LEU A 167 -32.82 20.71 13.22
N LEU A 168 -34.09 20.30 13.32
CA LEU A 168 -34.47 18.89 13.39
C LEU A 168 -34.53 18.23 12.01
N LYS A 169 -34.86 19.00 10.96
CA LYS A 169 -35.01 18.47 9.60
C LYS A 169 -34.08 19.15 8.61
N GLU A 170 -33.09 18.38 8.14
CA GLU A 170 -32.18 18.77 7.07
C GLU A 170 -32.90 18.70 5.71
N LEU A 171 -32.85 19.80 4.95
CA LEU A 171 -33.41 19.89 3.59
C LEU A 171 -32.41 19.44 2.52
N ALA A 172 -31.12 19.67 2.79
CA ALA A 172 -30.04 19.28 1.91
C ALA A 172 -28.72 19.20 2.68
N CYS A 173 -27.85 18.31 2.21
CA CYS A 173 -26.54 18.07 2.80
C CYS A 173 -25.50 17.91 1.68
N VAL A 174 -24.51 18.81 1.67
CA VAL A 174 -23.39 18.76 0.74
C VAL A 174 -22.08 18.74 1.51
N GLN A 175 -21.30 17.69 1.33
CA GLN A 175 -19.98 17.52 1.91
C GLN A 175 -18.92 17.84 0.87
N VAL A 176 -17.89 18.61 1.24
CA VAL A 176 -16.78 18.95 0.35
C VAL A 176 -15.44 18.62 1.01
N HIS A 177 -14.48 18.17 0.20
CA HIS A 177 -13.12 17.92 0.65
C HIS A 177 -12.21 19.07 0.23
N VAL A 178 -11.46 19.61 1.18
CA VAL A 178 -10.52 20.71 0.96
C VAL A 178 -9.10 20.14 0.91
N THR A 179 -8.36 20.50 -0.14
CA THR A 179 -7.00 20.02 -0.35
C THR A 179 -6.04 21.19 -0.60
N ASN A 180 -4.76 20.98 -0.28
CA ASN A 180 -3.68 21.94 -0.56
C ASN A 180 -2.73 21.46 -1.67
N ASN A 181 -3.15 20.44 -2.43
CA ASN A 181 -2.39 19.76 -3.48
C ASN A 181 -1.00 19.22 -3.05
N LYS A 182 -0.69 19.18 -1.75
CA LYS A 182 0.56 18.60 -1.22
C LYS A 182 0.32 17.15 -0.87
N THR A 183 1.26 16.27 -1.21
CA THR A 183 1.15 14.84 -0.89
C THR A 183 2.47 14.24 -0.45
N VAL A 184 2.36 13.20 0.38
CA VAL A 184 3.48 12.37 0.83
C VAL A 184 3.76 11.22 -0.16
N THR A 185 2.83 10.92 -1.06
CA THR A 185 3.05 9.90 -2.10
C THR A 185 4.14 10.40 -3.04
N ASN A 186 5.19 9.61 -3.21
CA ASN A 186 6.31 9.98 -4.04
C ASN A 186 6.84 8.77 -4.81
N VAL A 187 6.80 8.87 -6.15
CA VAL A 187 7.27 7.83 -7.07
C VAL A 187 8.78 7.55 -6.88
N TYR A 188 9.58 8.54 -6.51
CA TYR A 188 11.00 8.33 -6.21
C TYR A 188 11.21 7.50 -4.94
N ALA A 189 10.41 7.73 -3.89
CA ALA A 189 10.52 6.95 -2.65
C ALA A 189 10.20 5.47 -2.92
N PHE A 190 9.22 5.21 -3.79
CA PHE A 190 8.88 3.88 -4.26
C PHE A 190 10.08 3.20 -4.96
N TRP A 191 10.66 3.82 -5.99
CA TRP A 191 11.74 3.19 -6.76
C TRP A 191 13.06 3.09 -5.99
N ILE A 192 13.42 4.09 -5.17
CA ILE A 192 14.64 4.06 -4.37
C ILE A 192 14.59 2.92 -3.35
N THR A 193 13.46 2.73 -2.66
CA THR A 193 13.32 1.66 -1.67
C THR A 193 13.29 0.28 -2.33
N ALA A 194 12.63 0.15 -3.48
CA ALA A 194 12.65 -1.07 -4.30
C ALA A 194 14.07 -1.40 -4.77
N ALA A 195 14.77 -0.45 -5.38
CA ALA A 195 16.13 -0.61 -5.89
C ALA A 195 17.11 -1.01 -4.79
N LEU A 196 17.04 -0.36 -3.62
CA LEU A 196 17.90 -0.65 -2.48
C LEU A 196 17.67 -2.09 -1.99
N SER A 197 16.41 -2.49 -1.81
CA SER A 197 16.07 -3.83 -1.31
C SER A 197 16.54 -4.94 -2.26
N ILE A 198 16.32 -4.78 -3.56
CA ILE A 198 16.74 -5.72 -4.60
C ILE A 198 18.27 -5.76 -4.66
N SER A 199 18.94 -4.61 -4.60
CA SER A 199 20.41 -4.54 -4.62
C SER A 199 21.04 -5.31 -3.47
N ILE A 200 20.49 -5.22 -2.25
CA ILE A 200 21.00 -5.97 -1.10
C ILE A 200 20.73 -7.48 -1.28
N LEU A 201 19.56 -7.86 -1.83
CA LEU A 201 19.26 -9.26 -2.15
C LEU A 201 20.26 -9.83 -3.17
N LEU A 202 20.53 -9.11 -4.27
CA LEU A 202 21.51 -9.52 -5.28
C LEU A 202 22.94 -9.56 -4.74
N ALA A 203 23.34 -8.58 -3.92
CA ALA A 203 24.65 -8.54 -3.27
C ALA A 203 24.86 -9.73 -2.33
N SER A 204 23.82 -10.17 -1.62
CA SER A 204 23.89 -11.35 -0.74
C SER A 204 24.05 -12.65 -1.54
N ILE A 205 23.35 -12.78 -2.67
CA ILE A 205 23.51 -13.91 -3.60
C ILE A 205 24.95 -13.95 -4.12
N TYR A 206 25.46 -12.80 -4.56
CA TYR A 206 26.83 -12.68 -5.03
C TYR A 206 27.83 -13.09 -3.94
N ALA A 207 27.68 -12.58 -2.71
CA ALA A 207 28.57 -12.94 -1.60
C ALA A 207 28.59 -14.45 -1.32
N LEU A 208 27.43 -15.11 -1.39
CA LEU A 208 27.33 -16.57 -1.26
C LEU A 208 28.08 -17.30 -2.38
N CYS A 209 27.86 -16.91 -3.63
CA CYS A 209 28.48 -17.54 -4.80
C CYS A 209 30.02 -17.42 -4.80
N TRP A 210 30.57 -16.41 -4.12
CA TRP A 210 32.02 -16.22 -3.96
C TRP A 210 32.61 -16.85 -2.70
N GLY A 211 31.79 -17.47 -1.84
CA GLY A 211 32.26 -18.14 -0.63
C GLY A 211 32.42 -17.26 0.60
N TYR A 212 31.90 -16.03 0.59
CA TYR A 212 31.91 -15.15 1.74
C TYR A 212 30.77 -15.51 2.71
N THR A 213 30.87 -16.66 3.37
CA THR A 213 29.82 -17.24 4.21
C THR A 213 29.41 -16.32 5.36
N LEU A 214 30.36 -15.73 6.10
CA LEU A 214 30.07 -14.83 7.21
C LEU A 214 29.35 -13.55 6.73
N THR A 215 29.87 -12.92 5.67
CA THR A 215 29.26 -11.72 5.07
C THR A 215 27.85 -12.01 4.56
N ASN A 216 27.67 -13.16 3.91
CA ASN A 216 26.37 -13.59 3.43
C ASN A 216 25.38 -13.77 4.59
N THR A 217 25.77 -14.34 5.73
CA THR A 217 24.88 -14.47 6.90
C THR A 217 24.39 -13.12 7.42
N TYR A 218 25.26 -12.10 7.47
CA TYR A 218 24.86 -10.73 7.86
C TYR A 218 23.92 -10.10 6.82
N LEU A 219 24.25 -10.21 5.52
CA LEU A 219 23.41 -9.69 4.44
C LEU A 219 22.06 -10.39 4.37
N LEU A 220 22.02 -11.70 4.61
CA LEU A 220 20.81 -12.50 4.67
C LEU A 220 19.83 -11.95 5.71
N PHE A 221 20.32 -11.71 6.93
CA PHE A 221 19.55 -11.12 8.01
C PHE A 221 19.05 -9.71 7.65
N THR A 222 19.92 -8.87 7.08
CA THR A 222 19.54 -7.50 6.69
C THR A 222 18.45 -7.50 5.63
N VAL A 223 18.58 -8.32 4.59
CA VAL A 223 17.55 -8.48 3.55
C VAL A 223 16.23 -8.90 4.18
N TYR A 224 16.23 -9.98 4.96
CA TYR A 224 15.00 -10.47 5.57
C TYR A 224 14.34 -9.41 6.47
N THR A 225 15.11 -8.77 7.34
CA THR A 225 14.59 -7.77 8.29
C THR A 225 14.05 -6.54 7.57
N LEU A 226 14.76 -6.05 6.54
CA LEU A 226 14.33 -4.90 5.75
C LEU A 226 13.03 -5.19 4.98
N PHE A 227 12.99 -6.32 4.26
CA PHE A 227 11.78 -6.73 3.54
C PHE A 227 10.60 -6.96 4.48
N ALA A 228 10.80 -7.65 5.60
CA ALA A 228 9.75 -7.89 6.59
C ALA A 228 9.19 -6.58 7.18
N HIS A 229 10.04 -5.56 7.37
CA HIS A 229 9.59 -4.25 7.83
C HIS A 229 8.82 -3.49 6.74
N ILE A 230 9.36 -3.37 5.52
CA ILE A 230 8.71 -2.68 4.39
C ILE A 230 7.38 -3.35 4.02
N GLN A 231 7.35 -4.67 3.95
CA GLN A 231 6.11 -5.42 3.75
C GLN A 231 5.18 -5.17 4.92
N GLY A 232 5.67 -5.30 6.16
CA GLY A 232 4.87 -5.07 7.35
C GLY A 232 4.17 -3.71 7.41
N THR A 233 4.82 -2.63 6.95
CA THR A 233 4.21 -1.31 6.84
C THR A 233 3.21 -1.24 5.67
N ALA A 234 3.55 -1.81 4.52
CA ALA A 234 2.65 -1.90 3.35
C ALA A 234 1.33 -2.63 3.68
N MET A 235 1.39 -3.71 4.46
CA MET A 235 0.21 -4.50 4.82
C MET A 235 -0.81 -3.72 5.66
N LEU A 236 -0.39 -2.67 6.40
CA LEU A 236 -1.30 -1.86 7.21
C LEU A 236 -2.34 -1.12 6.37
N ARG A 237 -2.07 -0.87 5.08
CA ARG A 237 -3.03 -0.22 4.17
C ARG A 237 -4.26 -1.11 3.90
N MET A 238 -4.14 -2.43 4.06
CA MET A 238 -5.24 -3.37 3.86
C MET A 238 -6.17 -3.49 5.07
N LEU A 239 -5.86 -2.85 6.21
CA LEU A 239 -6.73 -2.82 7.37
C LEU A 239 -8.03 -2.07 7.05
N THR A 240 -9.16 -2.64 7.48
CA THR A 240 -10.51 -2.06 7.28
C THR A 240 -10.91 -1.15 8.44
N LEU A 241 -10.03 -0.22 8.81
CA LEU A 241 -10.31 0.77 9.84
C LEU A 241 -10.68 2.13 9.23
N PRO A 242 -11.78 2.76 9.67
CA PRO A 242 -12.16 4.08 9.17
C PRO A 242 -11.20 5.20 9.63
N ILE A 243 -10.42 4.96 10.69
CA ILE A 243 -9.64 5.99 11.42
C ILE A 243 -8.23 6.20 10.82
N ILE A 244 -7.82 5.42 9.80
CA ILE A 244 -6.49 5.60 9.22
C ILE A 244 -6.49 6.91 8.40
N SER A 245 -5.81 7.92 8.93
CA SER A 245 -5.63 9.23 8.29
C SER A 245 -5.11 9.08 6.85
N SER A 246 -5.62 9.92 5.96
CA SER A 246 -5.24 9.99 4.54
C SER A 246 -3.73 10.19 4.35
N MET A 247 -3.05 10.92 5.24
CA MET A 247 -1.59 11.12 5.24
C MET A 247 -0.84 9.81 5.46
N VAL A 248 -1.25 9.03 6.46
CA VAL A 248 -0.61 7.74 6.77
C VAL A 248 -0.79 6.77 5.60
N GLN A 249 -1.99 6.74 5.00
CA GLN A 249 -2.22 5.91 3.82
C GLN A 249 -1.30 6.32 2.68
N SER A 250 -1.21 7.63 2.40
CA SER A 250 -0.31 8.20 1.38
C SER A 250 1.16 7.86 1.59
N TRP A 251 1.62 7.81 2.85
CA TRP A 251 2.98 7.36 3.16
C TRP A 251 3.17 5.86 2.87
N ILE A 252 2.20 5.03 3.26
CA ILE A 252 2.29 3.56 3.09
C ILE A 252 2.34 3.16 1.60
N ILE A 253 1.70 3.92 0.71
CA ILE A 253 1.70 3.70 -0.75
C ILE A 253 3.10 3.54 -1.31
N ASN A 254 4.06 4.29 -0.79
CA ASN A 254 5.45 4.26 -1.25
C ASN A 254 6.10 2.87 -1.08
N TYR A 255 5.59 2.02 -0.18
CA TYR A 255 6.11 0.68 0.12
C TYR A 255 5.28 -0.46 -0.48
N GLN A 256 4.20 -0.11 -1.17
CA GLN A 256 3.18 -1.03 -1.65
C GLN A 256 3.70 -2.00 -2.73
N TRP A 257 4.80 -1.65 -3.43
CA TRP A 257 5.52 -2.54 -4.35
C TRP A 257 5.96 -3.86 -3.69
N SER A 258 6.26 -3.83 -2.39
CA SER A 258 6.74 -5.00 -1.66
C SER A 258 5.69 -6.11 -1.49
N LEU A 259 4.41 -5.77 -1.69
CA LEU A 259 3.28 -6.70 -1.74
C LEU A 259 2.92 -7.15 -3.16
N GLY A 260 3.68 -6.70 -4.16
CA GLY A 260 3.45 -7.02 -5.58
C GLY A 260 2.35 -6.20 -6.26
N THR A 261 1.73 -5.26 -5.56
CA THR A 261 0.68 -4.41 -6.16
C THR A 261 1.33 -3.17 -6.80
N ILE A 262 1.85 -3.34 -8.02
CA ILE A 262 2.46 -2.26 -8.80
C ILE A 262 1.47 -1.82 -9.89
N PRO A 263 1.14 -0.52 -10.00
CA PRO A 263 0.24 -0.04 -11.04
C PRO A 263 0.95 -0.14 -12.40
N SER A 264 0.57 -1.15 -13.18
CA SER A 264 1.08 -1.39 -14.52
C SER A 264 -0.08 -1.69 -15.45
N ARG A 265 -0.22 -0.91 -16.53
CA ARG A 265 -1.28 -1.10 -17.53
C ARG A 265 -1.26 -2.51 -18.14
N TYR A 266 -0.06 -3.06 -18.37
CA TYR A 266 0.10 -4.40 -18.93
C TYR A 266 -0.36 -5.50 -17.96
N VAL A 267 0.06 -5.41 -16.69
CA VAL A 267 -0.32 -6.40 -15.67
C VAL A 267 -1.81 -6.30 -15.37
N GLN A 268 -2.34 -5.08 -15.30
CA GLN A 268 -3.77 -4.86 -15.14
C GLN A 268 -4.58 -5.43 -16.30
N GLY A 269 -4.14 -5.28 -17.57
CA GLY A 269 -4.83 -5.85 -18.73
C GLY A 269 -4.90 -7.39 -18.69
N VAL A 270 -3.82 -8.05 -18.22
CA VAL A 270 -3.84 -9.52 -18.00
C VAL A 270 -4.79 -9.90 -16.87
N ALA A 271 -4.80 -9.12 -15.78
CA ALA A 271 -5.70 -9.35 -14.66
C ALA A 271 -7.17 -9.14 -15.04
N ASP A 272 -7.48 -8.07 -15.78
CA ASP A 272 -8.80 -7.77 -16.33
C ASP A 272 -9.30 -8.95 -17.18
N TRP A 273 -8.48 -9.40 -18.14
CA TRP A 273 -8.81 -10.55 -18.98
C TRP A 273 -9.10 -11.81 -18.16
N TYR A 274 -8.25 -12.13 -17.17
CA TYR A 274 -8.42 -13.34 -16.35
C TYR A 274 -9.67 -13.28 -15.46
N VAL A 275 -9.93 -12.14 -14.83
CA VAL A 275 -11.10 -11.96 -13.97
C VAL A 275 -12.38 -11.98 -14.80
N LEU A 276 -12.41 -11.31 -15.96
CA LEU A 276 -13.56 -11.31 -16.87
C LEU A 276 -13.83 -12.71 -17.42
N ALA A 277 -12.80 -13.48 -17.78
CA ALA A 277 -12.96 -14.83 -18.31
C ALA A 277 -13.46 -15.85 -17.27
N THR A 278 -13.19 -15.62 -15.99
CA THR A 278 -13.50 -16.58 -14.91
C THR A 278 -14.70 -16.18 -14.05
N SER A 279 -15.12 -14.93 -14.11
CA SER A 279 -16.29 -14.45 -13.38
C SER A 279 -17.58 -14.82 -14.11
N THR A 280 -18.56 -15.30 -13.35
CA THR A 280 -19.91 -15.63 -13.85
C THR A 280 -20.88 -14.45 -13.79
N TYR A 281 -20.46 -13.29 -13.28
CA TYR A 281 -21.29 -12.10 -13.09
C TYR A 281 -20.81 -10.96 -14.01
N PRO A 282 -21.49 -10.69 -15.14
CA PRO A 282 -20.96 -9.76 -16.14
C PRO A 282 -21.23 -8.27 -15.84
N PHE A 283 -22.10 -7.90 -14.88
CA PHE A 283 -22.77 -6.60 -14.94
C PHE A 283 -22.40 -5.53 -13.88
N ASN A 284 -21.95 -5.86 -12.67
CA ASN A 284 -21.71 -4.83 -11.65
C ASN A 284 -20.29 -4.24 -11.63
N HIS A 285 -19.32 -4.91 -12.27
CA HIS A 285 -17.93 -4.44 -12.29
C HIS A 285 -17.62 -3.49 -13.46
N MET A 286 -18.31 -3.65 -14.60
CA MET A 286 -18.09 -2.79 -15.78
C MET A 286 -18.79 -1.44 -15.66
N GLU A 287 -19.96 -1.37 -15.02
CA GLU A 287 -20.63 -0.10 -14.71
C GLU A 287 -19.80 0.71 -13.72
N ALA A 288 -19.27 0.09 -12.65
CA ALA A 288 -18.31 0.71 -11.73
C ALA A 288 -17.04 1.21 -12.45
N ALA A 289 -16.48 0.44 -13.39
CA ALA A 289 -15.31 0.84 -14.19
C ALA A 289 -15.57 2.04 -15.11
N SER A 290 -16.80 2.17 -15.64
CA SER A 290 -17.22 3.34 -16.45
C SER A 290 -17.26 4.64 -15.64
N PHE A 291 -17.53 4.56 -14.33
CA PHE A 291 -17.45 5.70 -13.40
C PHE A 291 -16.02 6.02 -12.95
N ILE A 292 -15.12 5.03 -12.95
CA ILE A 292 -13.75 5.17 -12.42
C ILE A 292 -12.84 5.89 -13.42
N ASN A 293 -12.97 5.63 -14.72
CA ASN A 293 -12.19 6.35 -15.74
C ASN A 293 -12.85 6.28 -17.14
N PRO A 294 -13.62 7.30 -17.56
CA PRO A 294 -14.35 7.26 -18.84
C PRO A 294 -13.41 7.20 -20.05
N GLU A 295 -12.16 7.63 -19.91
CA GLU A 295 -11.13 7.59 -20.96
C GLU A 295 -10.62 6.16 -21.20
N ARG A 296 -10.53 5.34 -20.15
CA ARG A 296 -10.15 3.92 -20.24
C ARG A 296 -11.25 3.06 -20.84
N TYR A 297 -12.52 3.39 -20.55
CA TYR A 297 -13.67 2.74 -21.18
C TYR A 297 -13.68 2.95 -22.70
N ARG A 298 -13.44 4.19 -23.14
CA ARG A 298 -13.36 4.56 -24.58
C ARG A 298 -12.30 3.77 -25.34
N LEU A 299 -11.12 3.55 -24.75
CA LEU A 299 -10.05 2.76 -25.37
C LEU A 299 -10.38 1.25 -25.49
N SER A 300 -11.28 0.73 -24.66
CA SER A 300 -11.71 -0.68 -24.76
C SER A 300 -12.90 -0.89 -25.70
N SER A 301 -13.70 0.16 -25.95
CA SER A 301 -14.89 0.08 -26.80
C SER A 301 -14.62 0.19 -28.30
N ASP A 302 -13.39 0.52 -28.71
CA ASP A 302 -13.02 0.62 -30.13
C ASP A 302 -12.90 -0.76 -30.82
N GLU A 303 -12.87 -1.86 -30.06
CA GLU A 303 -13.01 -3.21 -30.62
C GLU A 303 -14.38 -3.81 -30.26
N THR A 304 -15.34 -3.53 -31.15
CA THR A 304 -16.49 -4.40 -31.48
C THR A 304 -17.56 -4.63 -30.40
N LEU A 305 -18.45 -3.65 -30.18
CA LEU A 305 -19.88 -3.90 -29.88
C LEU A 305 -20.68 -2.58 -29.91
N ASN A 306 -21.48 -2.40 -30.97
CA ASN A 306 -22.48 -1.33 -31.06
C ASN A 306 -23.61 -1.60 -30.04
N VAL A 307 -23.37 -1.30 -28.76
CA VAL A 307 -24.43 -1.24 -27.75
C VAL A 307 -25.07 0.14 -27.86
N LYS A 308 -26.36 0.16 -28.22
CA LYS A 308 -27.18 1.38 -28.17
C LYS A 308 -27.06 1.98 -26.78
N ALA A 309 -26.62 3.23 -26.70
CA ALA A 309 -26.58 4.01 -25.46
C ALA A 309 -28.01 4.17 -24.94
N GLU A 310 -28.40 3.28 -24.03
CA GLU A 310 -29.58 3.44 -23.19
C GLU A 310 -29.29 4.56 -22.18
N GLU A 311 -30.25 5.46 -22.01
CA GLU A 311 -30.16 6.67 -21.18
C GLU A 311 -29.81 6.30 -19.73
N ILE A 312 -28.56 6.53 -19.34
CA ILE A 312 -28.07 6.19 -18.00
C ILE A 312 -28.73 7.15 -17.00
N ASP A 313 -29.67 6.62 -16.22
CA ASP A 313 -30.40 7.32 -15.16
C ASP A 313 -29.43 7.91 -14.13
N THR A 314 -29.22 9.22 -14.18
CA THR A 314 -28.28 9.98 -13.36
C THR A 314 -28.57 9.89 -11.86
N ASN A 315 -29.80 9.50 -11.47
CA ASN A 315 -30.16 9.28 -10.07
C ASN A 315 -29.68 7.94 -9.53
N LYS A 316 -29.53 6.90 -10.37
CA LYS A 316 -28.86 5.64 -9.98
C LYS A 316 -27.35 5.82 -9.83
N ILE A 317 -26.78 6.67 -10.67
CA ILE A 317 -25.34 7.02 -10.67
C ILE A 317 -24.93 7.69 -9.35
N THR A 318 -25.72 8.64 -8.87
CA THR A 318 -25.46 9.36 -7.62
C THR A 318 -25.67 8.49 -6.37
N LEU A 319 -26.63 7.56 -6.42
CA LEU A 319 -26.87 6.59 -5.34
C LEU A 319 -25.72 5.58 -5.22
N MET A 320 -25.20 5.09 -6.36
CA MET A 320 -24.02 4.21 -6.38
C MET A 320 -22.75 4.97 -5.95
N ALA A 321 -22.58 6.23 -6.36
CA ALA A 321 -21.48 7.12 -5.93
C ALA A 321 -21.60 7.59 -4.46
N SER A 322 -22.78 7.48 -3.85
CA SER A 322 -22.95 7.70 -2.40
C SER A 322 -22.45 6.47 -1.62
N GLU A 323 -22.71 5.26 -2.14
CA GLU A 323 -22.22 3.98 -1.60
C GLU A 323 -20.71 3.75 -1.83
N THR A 324 -20.07 4.43 -2.79
CA THR A 324 -18.62 4.29 -3.07
C THR A 324 -17.70 4.72 -1.91
N MET A 325 -18.22 5.29 -0.82
CA MET A 325 -17.39 5.69 0.34
C MET A 325 -17.49 4.74 1.54
N LYS A 326 -18.11 3.56 1.37
CA LYS A 326 -17.94 2.44 2.33
C LYS A 326 -16.84 1.46 1.90
N TYR A 327 -15.93 1.85 1.02
CA TYR A 327 -14.75 1.05 0.69
C TYR A 327 -13.68 1.23 1.77
N LEU A 328 -13.52 0.22 2.62
CA LEU A 328 -12.42 0.11 3.59
C LEU A 328 -11.38 -0.92 3.10
N GLY A 329 -10.15 -0.82 3.62
CA GLY A 329 -9.08 -1.77 3.34
C GLY A 329 -8.68 -1.83 1.86
N ALA A 330 -8.64 -3.04 1.29
CA ALA A 330 -8.19 -3.28 -0.08
C ALA A 330 -9.00 -2.53 -1.17
N HIS A 331 -10.30 -2.29 -0.94
CA HIS A 331 -11.14 -1.55 -1.90
C HIS A 331 -10.76 -0.06 -1.96
N ARG A 332 -10.43 0.54 -0.80
CA ARG A 332 -9.92 1.93 -0.72
C ARG A 332 -8.58 2.07 -1.43
N TYR A 333 -7.74 1.05 -1.32
CA TYR A 333 -6.49 0.99 -2.05
C TYR A 333 -6.73 0.96 -3.55
N ALA A 334 -7.60 0.06 -4.01
CA ALA A 334 -7.90 -0.10 -5.42
C ALA A 334 -8.39 1.21 -6.05
N PHE A 335 -9.35 1.86 -5.38
CA PHE A 335 -9.94 3.13 -5.81
C PHE A 335 -8.91 4.25 -5.95
N ARG A 336 -7.91 4.34 -5.06
CA ARG A 336 -6.96 5.46 -5.06
C ARG A 336 -5.87 5.34 -6.14
N GLU A 337 -5.59 4.13 -6.60
CA GLU A 337 -4.55 3.87 -7.61
C GLU A 337 -5.15 3.43 -8.96
N ASP A 338 -6.44 3.65 -9.17
CA ASP A 338 -7.17 3.25 -10.38
C ASP A 338 -7.07 1.74 -10.70
N PHE A 339 -7.04 0.88 -9.67
CA PHE A 339 -7.23 -0.56 -9.81
C PHE A 339 -8.70 -0.93 -9.67
N ILE A 340 -9.11 -1.96 -10.42
CA ILE A 340 -10.30 -2.73 -10.05
C ILE A 340 -9.93 -3.59 -8.84
N SER A 341 -10.75 -3.56 -7.77
CA SER A 341 -10.44 -4.25 -6.51
C SER A 341 -10.21 -5.76 -6.68
N SER A 342 -10.92 -6.41 -7.61
CA SER A 342 -10.77 -7.82 -7.96
C SER A 342 -9.40 -8.18 -8.55
N ASN A 343 -8.69 -7.20 -9.13
CA ASN A 343 -7.43 -7.45 -9.84
C ASN A 343 -6.21 -7.43 -8.92
N ILE A 344 -6.38 -7.02 -7.65
CA ILE A 344 -5.29 -6.92 -6.67
C ILE A 344 -4.58 -8.26 -6.53
N PHE A 345 -5.32 -9.38 -6.41
CA PHE A 345 -4.74 -10.71 -6.27
C PHE A 345 -3.85 -11.11 -7.45
N VAL A 346 -4.40 -11.04 -8.66
CA VAL A 346 -3.69 -11.46 -9.88
C VAL A 346 -2.48 -10.56 -10.13
N THR A 347 -2.63 -9.24 -9.95
CA THR A 347 -1.55 -8.26 -10.12
C THR A 347 -0.41 -8.55 -9.15
N SER A 348 -0.72 -8.83 -7.90
CA SER A 348 0.27 -9.20 -6.90
C SER A 348 0.99 -10.50 -7.23
N ILE A 349 0.26 -11.57 -7.55
CA ILE A 349 0.88 -12.86 -7.83
C ILE A 349 1.81 -12.79 -9.05
N ILE A 350 1.38 -12.13 -10.14
CA ILE A 350 2.22 -11.94 -11.34
C ILE A 350 3.49 -11.17 -10.98
N THR A 351 3.38 -10.09 -10.20
CA THR A 351 4.53 -9.26 -9.82
C THR A 351 5.47 -9.97 -8.85
N LEU A 352 4.96 -10.73 -7.88
CA LEU A 352 5.79 -11.51 -6.96
C LEU A 352 6.46 -12.68 -7.70
N ALA A 353 5.78 -13.31 -8.67
CA ALA A 353 6.36 -14.34 -9.52
C ALA A 353 7.48 -13.79 -10.41
N SER A 354 7.32 -12.58 -10.97
CA SER A 354 8.37 -11.94 -11.77
C SER A 354 9.65 -11.69 -10.96
N LEU A 355 9.54 -11.37 -9.66
CA LEU A 355 10.69 -11.24 -8.77
C LEU A 355 11.45 -12.57 -8.57
N ILE A 356 10.74 -13.70 -8.50
CA ILE A 356 11.37 -15.03 -8.48
C ILE A 356 12.14 -15.27 -9.77
N VAL A 357 11.53 -14.98 -10.92
CA VAL A 357 12.14 -15.16 -12.25
C VAL A 357 13.39 -14.30 -12.40
N VAL A 358 13.34 -13.01 -12.04
CA VAL A 358 14.49 -12.10 -12.08
C VAL A 358 15.62 -12.61 -11.19
N THR A 359 15.31 -13.10 -9.98
CA THR A 359 16.32 -13.67 -9.08
C THR A 359 16.98 -14.92 -9.67
N LEU A 360 16.20 -15.78 -10.34
CA LEU A 360 16.72 -16.97 -11.03
C LEU A 360 17.60 -16.62 -12.22
N ILE A 361 17.22 -15.63 -13.03
CA ILE A 361 18.03 -15.14 -14.15
C ILE A 361 19.37 -14.63 -13.63
N PHE A 362 19.35 -13.80 -12.58
CA PHE A 362 20.57 -13.27 -11.97
C PHE A 362 21.47 -14.39 -11.41
N LEU A 363 20.89 -15.37 -10.71
CA LEU A 363 21.62 -16.53 -10.21
C LEU A 363 22.33 -17.28 -11.35
N ASN A 364 21.63 -17.57 -12.43
CA ASN A 364 22.21 -18.23 -13.60
C ASN A 364 23.34 -17.40 -14.22
N ALA A 365 23.16 -16.08 -14.34
CA ALA A 365 24.20 -15.17 -14.85
C ALA A 365 25.47 -15.18 -13.96
N VAL A 366 25.31 -15.18 -12.63
CA VAL A 366 26.43 -15.28 -11.68
C VAL A 366 27.12 -16.66 -11.78
N ILE A 367 26.37 -17.74 -11.95
CA ILE A 367 26.94 -19.08 -12.10
C ILE A 367 27.74 -19.19 -13.41
N ILE A 368 27.21 -18.65 -14.50
CA ILE A 368 27.89 -18.61 -15.80
C ILE A 368 29.19 -17.80 -15.72
N SER A 369 29.16 -16.62 -15.10
CA SER A 369 30.36 -15.78 -14.96
C SER A 369 31.46 -16.47 -14.14
N ILE A 370 31.07 -17.16 -13.07
CA ILE A 370 31.99 -17.99 -12.28
C ILE A 370 32.60 -19.11 -13.14
N ASN A 371 31.80 -19.82 -13.93
CA ASN A 371 32.28 -20.91 -14.79
C ASN A 371 33.27 -20.42 -15.87
N ILE A 372 33.07 -19.21 -16.42
CA ILE A 372 34.01 -18.60 -17.36
C ILE A 372 35.33 -18.28 -16.66
N MET A 373 35.28 -17.70 -15.44
CA MET A 373 36.48 -17.35 -14.69
C MET A 373 37.32 -18.56 -14.29
N ILE A 374 36.70 -19.71 -13.97
CA ILE A 374 37.43 -20.96 -13.65
C ILE A 374 38.23 -21.47 -14.86
N LYS A 375 37.75 -21.25 -16.09
CA LYS A 375 38.45 -21.67 -17.32
C LYS A 375 39.71 -20.86 -17.61
N ILE A 376 39.92 -19.74 -16.93
CA ILE A 376 41.13 -18.91 -17.09
C ILE A 376 42.25 -19.52 -16.24
N PRO A 377 43.34 -20.02 -16.86
CA PRO A 377 44.38 -20.78 -16.19
C PRO A 377 45.34 -19.85 -15.43
N HIS A 378 44.88 -19.20 -14.35
CA HIS A 378 45.80 -18.34 -13.57
C HIS A 378 45.45 -18.06 -12.10
N ASN A 379 44.99 -19.05 -11.32
CA ASN A 379 45.17 -19.00 -9.85
C ASN A 379 44.83 -20.29 -9.09
N SER A 380 45.59 -20.60 -8.05
CA SER A 380 45.34 -21.72 -7.12
C SER A 380 44.19 -21.48 -6.12
N LYS A 381 43.63 -20.25 -6.07
CA LYS A 381 42.43 -19.90 -5.27
C LYS A 381 41.11 -20.43 -5.85
N PHE A 382 41.14 -21.11 -6.99
CA PHE A 382 39.95 -21.54 -7.73
C PHE A 382 39.35 -22.90 -7.29
N ASN A 383 39.95 -23.63 -6.34
CA ASN A 383 39.42 -24.94 -5.90
C ASN A 383 38.04 -24.83 -5.21
N TYR A 384 37.80 -23.79 -4.41
CA TYR A 384 36.50 -23.56 -3.76
C TYR A 384 35.42 -23.14 -4.77
N ILE A 385 35.82 -22.37 -5.77
CA ILE A 385 34.95 -21.88 -6.85
C ILE A 385 34.52 -23.04 -7.78
N GLY A 386 35.43 -24.00 -8.03
CA GLY A 386 35.13 -25.25 -8.74
C GLY A 386 34.17 -26.19 -8.00
N PHE A 387 34.19 -26.21 -6.65
CA PHE A 387 33.23 -26.97 -5.84
C PHE A 387 31.80 -26.42 -5.94
N LEU A 388 31.66 -25.08 -5.94
CA LEU A 388 30.38 -24.39 -6.13
C LEU A 388 29.80 -24.61 -7.53
N GLY A 389 30.63 -24.56 -8.58
CA GLY A 389 30.20 -24.82 -9.96
C GLY A 389 29.63 -26.22 -10.18
N ARG A 390 30.07 -27.23 -9.42
CA ARG A 390 29.52 -28.61 -9.47
C ARG A 390 28.23 -28.79 -8.67
N ASN A 391 27.97 -27.93 -7.68
CA ASN A 391 26.83 -28.03 -6.76
C ASN A 391 25.78 -26.90 -6.94
N TYR A 392 25.83 -26.16 -8.05
CA TYR A 392 25.01 -24.97 -8.30
C TYR A 392 23.49 -25.21 -8.14
N THR A 393 22.99 -26.40 -8.49
CA THR A 393 21.58 -26.77 -8.32
C THR A 393 21.12 -26.72 -6.86
N ARG A 394 22.02 -26.95 -5.90
CA ARG A 394 21.73 -26.85 -4.46
C ARG A 394 21.65 -25.40 -4.02
N ILE A 395 22.53 -24.54 -4.53
CA ILE A 395 22.57 -23.09 -4.26
C ILE A 395 21.30 -22.42 -4.81
N ILE A 396 20.86 -22.80 -6.00
CA ILE A 396 19.60 -22.32 -6.59
C ILE A 396 18.42 -22.70 -5.67
N LYS A 397 18.36 -23.97 -5.23
CA LYS A 397 17.31 -24.43 -4.30
C LYS A 397 17.32 -23.65 -2.98
N ALA A 398 18.50 -23.35 -2.43
CA ALA A 398 18.62 -22.56 -1.20
C ALA A 398 18.08 -21.14 -1.37
N ASN A 399 18.43 -20.48 -2.49
CA ASN A 399 17.94 -19.13 -2.77
C ASN A 399 16.45 -19.10 -3.08
N LEU A 400 15.90 -20.14 -3.73
CA LEU A 400 14.47 -20.29 -3.94
C LEU A 400 13.71 -20.36 -2.61
N PHE A 401 14.16 -21.18 -1.65
CA PHE A 401 13.53 -21.21 -0.33
C PHE A 401 13.64 -19.86 0.41
N ARG A 402 14.74 -19.13 0.21
CA ARG A 402 14.91 -17.80 0.79
C ARG A 402 13.95 -16.77 0.19
N VAL A 403 13.83 -16.72 -1.13
CA VAL A 403 12.87 -15.82 -1.80
C VAL A 403 11.46 -16.21 -1.40
N LEU A 404 11.14 -17.50 -1.37
CA LEU A 404 9.85 -18.00 -0.89
C LEU A 404 9.56 -17.55 0.54
N LEU A 405 10.55 -17.57 1.44
CA LEU A 405 10.40 -17.08 2.82
C LEU A 405 10.10 -15.58 2.88
N ILE A 406 10.66 -14.77 1.97
CA ILE A 406 10.40 -13.32 1.86
C ILE A 406 9.02 -13.06 1.23
N LEU A 407 8.60 -13.88 0.27
CA LEU A 407 7.32 -13.75 -0.42
C LEU A 407 6.15 -14.39 0.32
N PHE A 408 6.42 -15.20 1.34
CA PHE A 408 5.38 -15.90 2.08
C PHE A 408 4.39 -14.95 2.76
N PRO A 409 4.81 -13.92 3.52
CA PRO A 409 3.86 -12.99 4.14
C PRO A 409 2.89 -12.28 3.16
N PRO A 410 3.32 -11.71 2.01
CA PRO A 410 2.37 -11.13 1.05
C PRO A 410 1.49 -12.19 0.38
N ILE A 411 2.01 -13.39 0.07
CA ILE A 411 1.19 -14.50 -0.45
C ILE A 411 0.07 -14.85 0.53
N VAL A 412 0.36 -14.97 1.83
CA VAL A 412 -0.66 -15.24 2.85
C VAL A 412 -1.70 -14.12 2.89
N LEU A 413 -1.28 -12.86 2.94
CA LEU A 413 -2.19 -11.72 3.04
C LEU A 413 -3.21 -11.69 1.89
N ILE A 414 -2.70 -11.78 0.66
CA ILE A 414 -3.50 -11.61 -0.54
C ILE A 414 -4.38 -12.85 -0.79
N SER A 415 -3.87 -14.04 -0.48
CA SER A 415 -4.66 -15.27 -0.59
C SER A 415 -5.79 -15.32 0.44
N VAL A 416 -5.52 -14.93 1.70
CA VAL A 416 -6.55 -14.91 2.74
C VAL A 416 -7.57 -13.81 2.49
N SER A 417 -7.17 -12.68 1.88
CA SER A 417 -8.12 -11.62 1.52
C SER A 417 -9.12 -12.03 0.44
N GLU A 418 -8.78 -12.94 -0.48
CA GLU A 418 -9.71 -13.39 -1.53
C GLU A 418 -10.90 -14.18 -0.98
N PHE A 419 -10.74 -14.89 0.14
CA PHE A 419 -11.87 -15.54 0.83
C PHE A 419 -12.95 -14.53 1.25
N ASN A 420 -12.57 -13.26 1.42
CA ASN A 420 -13.46 -12.22 1.91
C ASN A 420 -14.08 -11.39 0.78
N CYS A 421 -13.43 -11.32 -0.39
CA CYS A 421 -13.81 -10.41 -1.47
C CYS A 421 -14.84 -10.98 -2.46
N LYS A 422 -15.26 -12.26 -2.37
CA LYS A 422 -16.29 -12.91 -3.23
C LYS A 422 -16.24 -12.47 -4.72
N SER A 423 -15.04 -12.42 -5.29
CA SER A 423 -14.77 -11.90 -6.64
C SER A 423 -15.09 -12.95 -7.71
N SER A 424 -14.40 -14.09 -7.69
CA SER A 424 -14.56 -15.20 -8.63
C SER A 424 -14.17 -16.53 -7.99
N PRO A 425 -14.92 -17.63 -8.26
CA PRO A 425 -14.56 -18.96 -7.76
C PRO A 425 -13.16 -19.43 -8.23
N ALA A 426 -12.74 -19.05 -9.44
CA ALA A 426 -11.43 -19.47 -9.96
C ALA A 426 -10.27 -18.82 -9.20
N LEU A 427 -10.38 -17.51 -8.93
CA LEU A 427 -9.38 -16.78 -8.14
C LEU A 427 -9.27 -17.34 -6.72
N LEU A 428 -10.38 -17.77 -6.12
CA LEU A 428 -10.37 -18.44 -4.82
C LEU A 428 -9.58 -19.75 -4.86
N VAL A 429 -9.79 -20.58 -5.89
CA VAL A 429 -9.03 -21.84 -6.05
C VAL A 429 -7.54 -21.57 -6.21
N ASP A 430 -7.16 -20.59 -7.04
CA ASP A 430 -5.76 -20.19 -7.22
C ASP A 430 -5.14 -19.72 -5.91
N ALA A 431 -5.86 -18.90 -5.14
CA ALA A 431 -5.42 -18.42 -3.83
C ALA A 431 -5.14 -19.59 -2.87
N VAL A 432 -6.04 -20.57 -2.78
CA VAL A 432 -5.85 -21.75 -1.92
C VAL A 432 -4.65 -22.58 -2.36
N VAL A 433 -4.51 -22.84 -3.67
CA VAL A 433 -3.44 -23.66 -4.22
C VAL A 433 -2.07 -23.01 -4.01
N ILE A 434 -1.94 -21.72 -4.36
CA ILE A 434 -0.68 -20.98 -4.20
C ILE A 434 -0.29 -20.88 -2.72
N PHE A 435 -1.24 -20.56 -1.85
CA PHE A 435 -1.02 -20.52 -0.40
C PHE A 435 -0.57 -21.88 0.15
N ALA A 436 -1.29 -22.95 -0.21
CA ALA A 436 -0.98 -24.31 0.26
C ALA A 436 0.41 -24.76 -0.21
N ILE A 437 0.77 -24.53 -1.47
CA ILE A 437 2.10 -24.85 -2.00
C ILE A 437 3.19 -24.09 -1.24
N ALA A 438 3.03 -22.78 -1.06
CA ALA A 438 4.01 -21.97 -0.34
C ALA A 438 4.20 -22.43 1.10
N LEU A 439 3.10 -22.70 1.81
CA LEU A 439 3.11 -23.20 3.18
C LEU A 439 3.76 -24.59 3.28
N LEU A 440 3.35 -25.54 2.43
CA LEU A 440 3.88 -26.91 2.44
C LEU A 440 5.38 -26.95 2.14
N LEU A 441 5.87 -26.14 1.20
CA LEU A 441 7.30 -26.06 0.90
C LEU A 441 8.12 -25.53 2.08
N LEU A 442 7.64 -24.49 2.77
CA LEU A 442 8.33 -23.95 3.95
C LEU A 442 8.27 -24.92 5.14
N LEU A 443 7.10 -25.52 5.40
CA LEU A 443 6.96 -26.55 6.44
C LEU A 443 7.85 -27.76 6.16
N TYR A 444 7.97 -28.17 4.89
CA TYR A 444 8.89 -29.23 4.49
C TYR A 444 10.35 -28.86 4.77
N ALA A 445 10.76 -27.62 4.47
CA ALA A 445 12.11 -27.15 4.79
C ALA A 445 12.39 -27.16 6.30
N VAL A 446 11.42 -26.70 7.10
CA VAL A 446 11.50 -26.75 8.58
C VAL A 446 11.58 -28.19 9.08
N TYR A 447 10.71 -29.09 8.59
CA TYR A 447 10.71 -30.50 8.95
C TYR A 447 12.07 -31.18 8.68
N ARG A 448 12.64 -30.94 7.49
CA ARG A 448 13.97 -31.46 7.12
C ARG A 448 15.06 -30.95 8.06
N LEU A 449 14.97 -29.69 8.49
CA LEU A 449 15.89 -29.09 9.46
C LEU A 449 15.79 -29.74 10.84
N PHE A 450 14.58 -30.01 11.34
CA PHE A 450 14.39 -30.71 12.62
C PHE A 450 14.90 -32.16 12.59
N ILE A 451 14.66 -32.89 11.50
CA ILE A 451 15.19 -34.26 11.37
C ILE A 451 16.72 -34.26 11.37
N GLN A 452 17.34 -33.36 10.60
CA GLN A 452 18.79 -33.27 10.56
C GLN A 452 19.37 -32.89 11.92
N ALA A 453 18.76 -31.94 12.64
CA ALA A 453 19.17 -31.55 13.98
C ALA A 453 19.07 -32.72 14.99
N ARG A 454 17.98 -33.50 14.93
CA ARG A 454 17.79 -34.69 15.78
C ARG A 454 18.82 -35.78 15.47
N LYS A 455 19.11 -36.02 14.18
CA LYS A 455 20.15 -36.94 13.74
C LYS A 455 21.52 -36.52 14.26
N SER A 456 21.87 -35.23 14.13
CA SER A 456 23.12 -34.67 14.66
C SER A 456 23.30 -34.94 16.14
N LYS A 457 22.24 -34.66 16.94
CA LYS A 457 22.27 -34.82 18.39
C LYS A 457 22.48 -36.28 18.81
N ARG A 458 21.87 -37.22 18.09
CA ARG A 458 22.02 -38.66 18.36
C ARG A 458 23.41 -39.17 18.02
N THR A 459 24.01 -38.72 16.93
CA THR A 459 25.30 -39.25 16.44
C THR A 459 26.51 -38.58 17.09
N TYR A 460 26.47 -37.26 17.30
CA TYR A 460 27.64 -36.46 17.71
C TYR A 460 27.46 -35.81 19.08
N GLY A 461 26.36 -36.09 19.80
CA GLY A 461 26.03 -35.46 21.08
C GLY A 461 25.71 -33.95 21.00
N THR A 462 25.90 -33.33 19.83
CA THR A 462 25.72 -31.90 19.59
C THR A 462 24.95 -31.63 18.30
N VAL A 463 24.15 -30.56 18.30
CA VAL A 463 23.35 -30.14 17.12
C VAL A 463 24.24 -29.48 16.06
N LYS A 464 25.38 -28.90 16.47
CA LYS A 464 26.25 -28.09 15.62
C LYS A 464 26.84 -28.86 14.45
N TYR A 465 27.31 -30.08 14.68
CA TYR A 465 28.16 -30.80 13.74
C TYR A 465 27.42 -31.10 12.42
N SER A 466 26.33 -31.85 12.43
CA SER A 466 25.65 -32.22 11.17
C SER A 466 24.79 -31.11 10.59
N LEU A 467 24.44 -30.07 11.37
CA LEU A 467 23.61 -28.96 10.89
C LEU A 467 24.45 -27.82 10.26
N PHE A 468 25.64 -27.52 10.79
CA PHE A 468 26.48 -26.41 10.34
C PHE A 468 27.76 -26.84 9.62
N VAL A 469 28.19 -28.11 9.76
CA VAL A 469 29.43 -28.61 9.14
C VAL A 469 29.16 -29.48 7.90
N ASP A 470 27.96 -30.05 7.75
CA ASP A 470 27.60 -30.82 6.55
C ASP A 470 27.40 -29.89 5.35
N ASP A 471 28.43 -29.78 4.51
CA ASP A 471 28.44 -28.91 3.32
C ASP A 471 27.25 -29.17 2.38
N GLN A 472 26.77 -30.41 2.27
CA GLN A 472 25.66 -30.71 1.36
C GLN A 472 24.33 -30.19 1.88
N PHE A 473 24.09 -30.34 3.19
CA PHE A 473 22.88 -29.86 3.84
C PHE A 473 22.88 -28.32 3.93
N VAL A 474 24.02 -27.74 4.32
CA VAL A 474 24.21 -26.29 4.44
C VAL A 474 24.06 -25.61 3.08
N ALA A 475 24.60 -26.18 2.00
CA ALA A 475 24.44 -25.62 0.65
C ALA A 475 22.98 -25.55 0.18
N LYS A 476 22.10 -26.41 0.71
CA LYS A 476 20.68 -26.47 0.30
C LYS A 476 19.74 -25.70 1.24
N TYR A 477 19.94 -25.77 2.55
CA TYR A 477 19.04 -25.18 3.55
C TYR A 477 19.71 -24.11 4.42
N GLY A 478 21.04 -23.96 4.35
CA GLY A 478 21.82 -23.07 5.20
C GLY A 478 21.31 -21.62 5.18
N LEU A 479 20.89 -21.12 4.01
CA LEU A 479 20.36 -19.75 3.89
C LEU A 479 19.09 -19.49 4.70
N LEU A 480 18.41 -20.51 5.22
CA LEU A 480 17.23 -20.32 6.07
C LEU A 480 17.60 -20.18 7.55
N PHE A 481 18.69 -20.81 8.00
CA PHE A 481 18.97 -20.94 9.43
C PHE A 481 20.36 -20.46 9.86
N LEU A 482 21.28 -20.18 8.94
CA LEU A 482 22.65 -19.73 9.26
C LEU A 482 22.68 -18.40 10.04
N GLN A 483 21.63 -17.59 9.95
CA GLN A 483 21.48 -16.35 10.72
C GLN A 483 21.23 -16.57 12.21
N PHE A 484 20.83 -17.80 12.60
CA PHE A 484 20.50 -18.13 13.99
C PHE A 484 21.66 -18.81 14.71
N LYS A 485 21.67 -18.65 16.04
CA LYS A 485 22.51 -19.44 16.92
C LYS A 485 22.13 -20.92 16.83
N SER A 486 23.13 -21.79 16.91
CA SER A 486 22.91 -23.25 16.94
C SER A 486 22.01 -23.76 18.08
N SER A 487 21.89 -23.02 19.18
CA SER A 487 20.95 -23.32 20.28
C SER A 487 19.50 -22.97 19.93
N CYS A 488 19.30 -22.01 19.02
CA CYS A 488 18.02 -21.42 18.66
C CYS A 488 17.64 -21.72 17.20
N TYR A 489 18.09 -22.84 16.63
CA TYR A 489 17.77 -23.22 15.24
C TYR A 489 16.27 -23.35 14.97
N TRP A 490 15.50 -23.69 16.01
CA TRP A 490 14.03 -23.80 15.98
C TRP A 490 13.33 -22.45 15.73
N TRP A 491 14.06 -21.33 15.84
CA TRP A 491 13.54 -20.00 15.53
C TRP A 491 13.07 -19.86 14.07
N LEU A 492 13.58 -20.66 13.14
CA LEU A 492 13.06 -20.70 11.78
C LEU A 492 11.55 -21.05 11.75
N LEU A 493 11.11 -21.98 12.60
CA LEU A 493 9.69 -22.32 12.71
C LEU A 493 8.90 -21.13 13.28
N VAL A 494 9.42 -20.46 14.30
CA VAL A 494 8.81 -19.25 14.88
C VAL A 494 8.66 -18.16 13.82
N GLN A 495 9.67 -17.98 12.96
CA GLN A 495 9.64 -17.01 11.87
C GLN A 495 8.59 -17.34 10.80
N VAL A 496 8.43 -18.63 10.43
CA VAL A 496 7.38 -19.07 9.50
C VAL A 496 5.99 -18.88 10.12
N VAL A 497 5.81 -19.22 11.40
CA VAL A 497 4.54 -19.03 12.13
C VAL A 497 4.20 -17.54 12.22
N TYR A 498 5.16 -16.68 12.54
CA TYR A 498 4.98 -15.22 12.56
C TYR A 498 4.63 -14.68 11.16
N GLY A 499 5.32 -15.17 10.12
CA GLY A 499 5.04 -14.83 8.72
C GLY A 499 3.63 -15.22 8.26
N PHE A 500 2.96 -16.16 8.94
CA PHE A 500 1.56 -16.49 8.73
C PHE A 500 0.63 -15.64 9.64
N ALA A 501 0.93 -15.58 10.94
CA ALA A 501 0.05 -14.97 11.94
C ALA A 501 -0.19 -13.47 11.72
N LYS A 502 0.84 -12.73 11.31
CA LYS A 502 0.74 -11.28 11.02
C LYS A 502 -0.22 -10.97 9.87
N PRO A 503 0.00 -11.46 8.63
CA PRO A 503 -0.91 -11.19 7.51
C PRO A 503 -2.30 -11.81 7.71
N PHE A 504 -2.39 -12.94 8.44
CA PHE A 504 -3.67 -13.50 8.84
C PHE A 504 -4.46 -12.56 9.74
N SER A 505 -3.83 -11.95 10.75
CA SER A 505 -4.47 -10.96 11.64
C SER A 505 -4.98 -9.74 10.87
N ILE A 506 -4.21 -9.26 9.88
CA ILE A 506 -4.62 -8.15 9.01
C ILE A 506 -5.82 -8.56 8.15
N SER A 507 -5.80 -9.77 7.60
CA SER A 507 -6.92 -10.28 6.80
C SER A 507 -8.20 -10.46 7.63
N MET A 508 -8.09 -10.84 8.91
CA MET A 508 -9.22 -10.90 9.84
C MET A 508 -9.87 -9.53 10.10
N SER A 509 -9.12 -8.43 9.90
CA SER A 509 -9.67 -7.08 9.96
C SER A 509 -10.86 -6.92 9.01
N LEU A 510 -10.83 -7.57 7.84
CA LEU A 510 -11.89 -7.50 6.83
C LEU A 510 -13.27 -7.92 7.37
N PHE A 511 -13.33 -8.85 8.32
CA PHE A 511 -14.58 -9.23 9.00
C PHE A 511 -14.92 -8.26 10.14
N ASN A 512 -13.93 -8.01 11.00
CA ASN A 512 -14.09 -7.13 12.14
C ASN A 512 -12.80 -6.33 12.33
N GLY A 513 -12.85 -5.07 11.90
CA GLY A 513 -11.69 -4.19 11.87
C GLY A 513 -10.98 -4.10 13.22
N LYS A 514 -11.74 -4.10 14.32
CA LYS A 514 -11.22 -4.04 15.69
C LYS A 514 -10.47 -5.32 16.07
N LEU A 515 -11.05 -6.49 15.79
CA LEU A 515 -10.48 -7.79 16.13
C LEU A 515 -9.17 -8.04 15.37
N GLY A 516 -9.11 -7.65 14.09
CA GLY A 516 -7.88 -7.79 13.31
C GLY A 516 -6.73 -6.96 13.87
N VAL A 517 -7.01 -5.74 14.35
CA VAL A 517 -5.97 -4.83 14.85
C VAL A 517 -5.50 -5.22 16.26
N THR A 518 -6.41 -5.67 17.12
CA THR A 518 -6.01 -6.25 18.42
C THR A 518 -5.17 -7.51 18.24
N ALA A 519 -5.59 -8.42 17.34
CA ALA A 519 -4.82 -9.62 17.03
C ALA A 519 -3.43 -9.28 16.46
N LEU A 520 -3.33 -8.27 15.58
CA LEU A 520 -2.07 -7.80 15.03
C LEU A 520 -1.15 -7.21 16.11
N PHE A 521 -1.69 -6.38 17.00
CA PHE A 521 -0.93 -5.81 18.12
C PHE A 521 -0.41 -6.90 19.07
N VAL A 522 -1.25 -7.86 19.45
CA VAL A 522 -0.86 -8.99 20.30
C VAL A 522 0.20 -9.85 19.61
N THR A 523 0.06 -10.13 18.32
CA THR A 523 1.03 -10.93 17.54
C THR A 523 2.41 -10.26 17.53
N GLU A 524 2.47 -8.95 17.27
CA GLU A 524 3.73 -8.20 17.25
C GLU A 524 4.36 -8.07 18.64
N LEU A 525 3.54 -7.87 19.68
CA LEU A 525 4.00 -7.79 21.06
C LEU A 525 4.60 -9.14 21.53
N ILE A 526 3.91 -10.26 21.27
CA ILE A 526 4.41 -11.60 21.59
C ILE A 526 5.71 -11.88 20.83
N TYR A 527 5.74 -11.64 19.52
CA TYR A 527 6.93 -11.89 18.70
C TYR A 527 8.13 -11.05 19.14
N SER A 528 7.90 -9.76 19.44
CA SER A 528 8.93 -8.85 19.97
C SER A 528 9.48 -9.36 21.31
N LEU A 529 8.60 -9.69 22.27
CA LEU A 529 9.00 -10.23 23.58
C LEU A 529 9.77 -11.54 23.47
N CYS A 530 9.29 -12.50 22.67
CA CYS A 530 10.01 -13.74 22.42
C CYS A 530 11.40 -13.46 21.82
N SER A 531 11.49 -12.54 20.87
CA SER A 531 12.77 -12.21 20.23
C SER A 531 13.77 -11.58 21.22
N TYR A 532 13.28 -10.79 22.17
CA TYR A 532 14.07 -10.19 23.24
C TYR A 532 14.59 -11.23 24.22
N ILE A 533 13.74 -12.18 24.65
CA ILE A 533 14.10 -13.23 25.61
C ILE A 533 15.13 -14.20 25.02
N PHE A 534 14.89 -14.70 23.82
CA PHE A 534 15.70 -15.80 23.25
C PHE A 534 16.94 -15.33 22.49
N GLN A 535 16.99 -14.06 22.04
CA GLN A 535 18.09 -13.49 21.25
C GLN A 535 18.62 -14.46 20.18
N PRO A 536 17.77 -14.86 19.22
CA PRO A 536 18.00 -16.02 18.36
C PRO A 536 19.13 -15.81 17.35
N TYR A 537 19.48 -14.58 17.01
CA TYR A 537 20.45 -14.28 15.96
C TYR A 537 21.90 -14.46 16.42
N ILE A 538 22.78 -14.85 15.50
CA ILE A 538 24.18 -15.22 15.79
C ILE A 538 24.98 -14.09 16.46
N SER A 539 24.76 -12.84 16.05
CA SER A 539 25.46 -11.67 16.60
C SER A 539 24.54 -10.85 17.50
N HIS A 540 25.10 -10.28 18.57
CA HIS A 540 24.37 -9.36 19.45
C HIS A 540 23.81 -8.15 18.69
N ARG A 541 24.57 -7.61 17.72
CA ARG A 541 24.13 -6.48 16.88
C ARG A 541 22.89 -6.81 16.05
N MET A 542 22.79 -8.04 15.53
CA MET A 542 21.61 -8.48 14.76
C MET A 542 20.37 -8.54 15.66
N ASN A 543 20.51 -9.05 16.88
CA ASN A 543 19.42 -9.03 17.86
C ASN A 543 18.97 -7.60 18.20
N GLN A 544 19.90 -6.66 18.38
CA GLN A 544 19.60 -5.25 18.62
C GLN A 544 18.82 -4.61 17.47
N VAL A 545 19.27 -4.80 16.22
CA VAL A 545 18.58 -4.27 15.03
C VAL A 545 17.16 -4.84 14.93
N HIS A 546 17.01 -6.16 15.12
CA HIS A 546 15.70 -6.79 15.09
C HIS A 546 14.77 -6.24 16.17
N PHE A 547 15.27 -6.09 17.40
CA PHE A 547 14.50 -5.51 18.51
C PHE A 547 14.06 -4.07 18.21
N LEU A 548 14.93 -3.23 17.65
CA LEU A 548 14.58 -1.85 17.29
C LEU A 548 13.47 -1.80 16.23
N VAL A 549 13.57 -2.63 15.19
CA VAL A 549 12.57 -2.68 14.10
C VAL A 549 11.19 -3.11 14.62
N HIS A 550 11.13 -4.16 15.44
CA HIS A 550 9.86 -4.60 16.04
C HIS A 550 9.37 -3.64 17.12
N GLY A 551 10.26 -3.01 17.89
CA GLY A 551 9.91 -1.98 18.86
C GLY A 551 9.19 -0.79 18.24
N VAL A 552 9.70 -0.28 17.11
CA VAL A 552 9.04 0.78 16.32
C VAL A 552 7.67 0.31 15.81
N THR A 553 7.58 -0.94 15.34
CA THR A 553 6.32 -1.49 14.82
C THR A 553 5.26 -1.64 15.93
N VAL A 554 5.66 -2.13 17.11
CA VAL A 554 4.79 -2.23 18.29
C VAL A 554 4.32 -0.85 18.74
N LEU A 555 5.20 0.15 18.73
CA LEU A 555 4.84 1.53 19.08
C LEU A 555 3.79 2.11 18.10
N HIS A 556 3.97 1.92 16.79
CA HIS A 556 2.97 2.35 15.80
C HIS A 556 1.62 1.67 16.03
N LEU A 557 1.62 0.35 16.25
CA LEU A 557 0.38 -0.41 16.50
C LEU A 557 -0.27 -0.05 17.83
N PHE A 558 0.51 0.32 18.85
CA PHE A 558 0.01 0.85 20.11
C PHE A 558 -0.79 2.14 19.87
N PHE A 559 -0.27 3.09 19.08
CA PHE A 559 -1.02 4.31 18.74
C PHE A 559 -2.30 4.01 17.95
N PHE A 560 -2.26 3.08 16.98
CA PHE A 560 -3.47 2.66 16.27
C PHE A 560 -4.52 2.06 17.21
N PHE A 561 -4.11 1.17 18.10
CA PHE A 561 -4.99 0.55 19.08
C PHE A 561 -5.56 1.57 20.08
N PHE A 562 -4.74 2.51 20.53
CA PHE A 562 -5.14 3.59 21.43
C PHE A 562 -6.19 4.50 20.77
N LEU A 563 -5.95 4.97 19.54
CA LEU A 563 -6.89 5.82 18.80
C LEU A 563 -8.21 5.11 18.51
N LEU A 564 -8.17 3.81 18.19
CA LEU A 564 -9.38 3.00 18.05
C LEU A 564 -10.22 2.97 19.33
N THR A 565 -9.57 2.83 20.47
CA THR A 565 -10.25 2.79 21.78
C THR A 565 -10.82 4.17 22.13
N LEU A 566 -10.06 5.24 21.88
CA LEU A 566 -10.49 6.61 22.13
C LEU A 566 -11.71 7.02 21.29
N SER A 567 -11.73 6.66 20.01
CA SER A 567 -12.86 6.98 19.11
C SER A 567 -14.20 6.42 19.58
N ARG A 568 -14.18 5.34 20.38
CA ARG A 568 -15.38 4.74 20.97
C ARG A 568 -16.00 5.64 22.02
N HIS A 569 -15.17 6.33 22.81
CA HIS A 569 -15.60 7.24 23.86
C HIS A 569 -16.06 8.61 23.34
N LEU A 570 -15.65 9.01 22.13
CA LEU A 570 -16.08 10.26 21.50
C LEU A 570 -17.41 10.13 20.75
N LYS A 571 -17.85 8.90 20.44
CA LYS A 571 -19.15 8.61 19.80
C LYS A 571 -20.25 8.20 20.79
N SER A 572 -19.90 7.91 22.05
CA SER A 572 -20.84 7.71 23.16
C SER A 572 -21.01 9.00 23.93
#